data_AF-A0A7G2M0X6-F1
#
_entry.id   AF-A0A7G2M0X6-F1
#
_cell.length_a   1.000
_cell.length_b   1.000
_cell.length_c   1.000
_cell.angle_alpha   90.00
_cell.angle_beta   90.00
_cell.angle_gamma   90.00
#
_symmetry.space_group_name_H-M   'P 1'
#
loop_
_entity.id
_entity.type
_entity.pdbx_description
1 polymer ?
#
loop_
_entity_poly.entity_id
_entity_poly.type
_entity_poly.pdbx_seq_one_letter_code
_entity_poly.pdbx_strand_id
1 'polypeptide(L)'
;SFSMLRTMAAAYEVGQLRGTPLHAAQLIWLATAGSARSLHLQDHIGSLAEGMEADITVLSLDSTPAIAQRHAAAKDIWESLFATIMMGDDRAIADVWVAGARRGGTA
;
A
#
# COMPACT_ATOMS: atom_id res chain seq x y z
N SER A 1 -14.53 -5.83 5.54
CA SER A 1 -13.35 -6.47 4.94
C SER A 1 -12.11 -5.90 5.61
N PHE A 2 -11.14 -6.73 5.99
CA PHE A 2 -9.86 -6.28 6.54
C PHE A 2 -8.88 -6.00 5.40
N SER A 3 -8.64 -4.72 5.09
CA SER A 3 -7.74 -4.31 4.00
C SER A 3 -6.98 -3.05 4.40
N MET A 4 -5.66 -3.06 4.19
CA MET A 4 -4.82 -1.89 4.43
C MET A 4 -5.07 -0.77 3.40
N LEU A 5 -5.47 -1.10 2.15
CA LEU A 5 -5.89 -0.08 1.17
C LEU A 5 -7.10 0.71 1.67
N ARG A 6 -8.13 0.01 2.16
CA ARG A 6 -9.32 0.64 2.75
C ARG A 6 -9.00 1.43 4.02
N THR A 7 -8.08 0.91 4.86
CA THR A 7 -7.63 1.59 6.08
C THR A 7 -6.91 2.90 5.75
N MET A 8 -6.01 2.89 4.76
CA MET A 8 -5.30 4.08 4.29
C MET A 8 -6.26 5.10 3.65
N ALA A 9 -7.23 4.65 2.84
CA ALA A 9 -8.25 5.54 2.27
C ALA A 9 -9.07 6.26 3.36
N ALA A 10 -9.52 5.52 4.38
CA ALA A 10 -10.22 6.10 5.51
C ALA A 10 -9.35 7.09 6.31
N ALA A 11 -8.06 6.79 6.50
CA ALA A 11 -7.13 7.72 7.13
C ALA A 11 -6.95 9.02 6.34
N TYR A 12 -6.87 8.92 5.00
CA TYR A 12 -6.85 10.09 4.12
C TYR A 12 -8.14 10.91 4.23
N GLU A 13 -9.31 10.28 4.18
CA GLU A 13 -10.62 10.95 4.28
C GLU A 13 -10.77 11.71 5.59
N VAL A 14 -10.41 11.07 6.72
CA VAL A 14 -10.40 11.73 8.03
C VAL A 14 -9.38 12.87 8.07
N GLY A 15 -8.19 12.68 7.51
CA GLY A 15 -7.17 13.73 7.39
C GLY A 15 -7.69 14.93 6.60
N GLN A 16 -8.40 14.69 5.49
CA GLN A 16 -9.03 15.75 4.71
C GLN A 16 -10.07 16.52 5.49
N LEU A 17 -10.98 15.82 6.20
CA LEU A 17 -11.99 16.45 7.04
C LEU A 17 -11.37 17.31 8.15
N ARG A 18 -10.17 16.97 8.60
CA ARG A 18 -9.42 17.70 9.64
C ARG A 18 -8.50 18.78 9.07
N GLY A 19 -8.49 19.01 7.75
CA GLY A 19 -7.63 20.00 7.10
C GLY A 19 -6.15 19.62 7.07
N THR A 20 -5.82 18.33 7.21
CA THR A 20 -4.45 17.81 7.14
C THR A 20 -4.45 16.50 6.33
N PRO A 21 -4.65 16.57 5.00
CA PRO A 21 -4.60 15.39 4.15
C PRO A 21 -3.24 14.72 4.18
N LEU A 22 -3.24 13.40 4.28
CA LEU A 22 -2.03 12.59 4.28
C LEU A 22 -1.56 12.35 2.84
N HIS A 23 -0.26 12.55 2.59
CA HIS A 23 0.34 12.23 1.29
C HIS A 23 0.44 10.70 1.09
N ALA A 24 0.41 10.22 -0.16
CA ALA A 24 0.49 8.78 -0.47
C ALA A 24 1.72 8.09 0.16
N ALA A 25 2.88 8.75 0.10
CA ALA A 25 4.10 8.25 0.75
C ALA A 25 3.95 8.10 2.28
N GLN A 26 3.23 9.02 2.93
CA GLN A 26 2.98 8.97 4.36
C GLN A 26 2.02 7.82 4.71
N LEU A 27 0.98 7.62 3.90
CA LEU A 27 0.05 6.50 4.06
C LEU A 27 0.77 5.15 3.98
N ILE A 28 1.64 4.98 2.97
CA ILE A 28 2.45 3.76 2.83
C ILE A 28 3.40 3.57 4.01
N TRP A 29 4.11 4.63 4.42
CA TRP A 29 5.00 4.53 5.58
C TRP A 29 4.24 4.10 6.84
N LEU A 30 3.06 4.69 7.09
CA LEU A 30 2.21 4.29 8.22
C LEU A 30 1.76 2.84 8.10
N ALA A 31 1.43 2.36 6.89
CA ALA A 31 1.01 0.98 6.65
C ALA A 31 2.14 -0.06 6.70
N THR A 32 3.41 0.36 6.59
CA THR A 32 4.58 -0.55 6.57
C THR A 32 5.55 -0.24 7.72
N ALA A 33 6.65 0.48 7.46
CA ALA A 33 7.73 0.73 8.41
C ALA A 33 7.27 1.41 9.71
N GLY A 34 6.31 2.34 9.62
CA GLY A 34 5.72 3.02 10.78
C GLY A 34 4.92 2.06 11.68
N SER A 35 4.18 1.13 11.08
CA SER A 35 3.49 0.06 11.83
C SER A 35 4.48 -0.91 12.46
N ALA A 36 5.49 -1.38 11.72
CA ALA A 36 6.54 -2.24 12.26
C ALA A 36 7.25 -1.61 13.45
N ARG A 37 7.59 -0.31 13.37
CA ARG A 37 8.18 0.45 14.47
C ARG A 37 7.26 0.54 15.69
N SER A 38 5.96 0.74 15.47
CA SER A 38 4.98 0.80 16.55
C SER A 38 4.82 -0.53 17.29
N LEU A 39 5.14 -1.64 16.61
CA LEU A 39 5.14 -3.00 17.14
C LEU A 39 6.51 -3.45 17.67
N HIS A 40 7.54 -2.59 17.65
CA HIS A 40 8.92 -2.95 17.98
C HIS A 40 9.53 -4.05 17.07
N LEU A 41 9.07 -4.12 15.82
CA LEU A 41 9.51 -5.07 14.80
C LEU A 41 10.27 -4.40 13.64
N GLN A 42 10.71 -3.14 13.81
CA GLN A 42 11.40 -2.38 12.75
C GLN A 42 12.70 -3.05 12.25
N ASP A 43 13.30 -3.90 13.08
CA ASP A 43 14.53 -4.63 12.75
C ASP A 43 14.25 -5.98 12.05
N HIS A 44 12.97 -6.31 11.82
CA HIS A 44 12.52 -7.57 11.23
C HIS A 44 11.69 -7.37 9.96
N ILE A 45 10.68 -6.48 9.99
CA ILE A 45 9.71 -6.27 8.90
C ILE A 45 9.44 -4.79 8.60
N GLY A 46 8.74 -4.52 7.50
CA GLY A 46 8.23 -3.19 7.16
C GLY A 46 9.09 -2.38 6.19
N SER A 47 10.28 -2.87 5.85
CA SER A 47 11.19 -2.28 4.85
C SER A 47 11.78 -3.37 3.96
N LEU A 48 12.06 -3.02 2.70
CA LEU A 48 12.84 -3.88 1.79
C LEU A 48 14.33 -3.52 1.92
N ALA A 49 15.03 -4.24 2.76
CA ALA A 49 16.47 -4.08 3.00
C ALA A 49 17.13 -5.41 3.34
N GLU A 50 18.45 -5.49 3.18
CA GLU A 50 19.22 -6.65 3.61
C GLU A 50 19.04 -6.91 5.12
N GLY A 51 18.90 -8.17 5.51
CA GLY A 51 18.66 -8.58 6.90
C GLY A 51 17.18 -8.56 7.34
N MET A 52 16.28 -7.98 6.54
CA MET A 52 14.83 -7.98 6.81
C MET A 52 14.17 -9.28 6.33
N GLU A 53 13.07 -9.67 6.97
CA GLU A 53 12.22 -10.76 6.48
C GLU A 53 11.58 -10.37 5.13
N ALA A 54 11.54 -11.33 4.20
CA ALA A 54 10.99 -11.13 2.86
C ALA A 54 9.45 -11.25 2.87
N ASP A 55 8.81 -10.34 3.60
CA ASP A 55 7.37 -10.13 3.67
C ASP A 55 6.97 -9.03 2.69
N ILE A 56 6.39 -9.42 1.55
CA ILE A 56 6.21 -8.55 0.40
C ILE A 56 4.80 -8.67 -0.14
N THR A 57 4.17 -7.54 -0.40
CA THR A 57 2.93 -7.46 -1.17
C THR A 57 3.21 -6.74 -2.48
N VAL A 58 2.89 -7.38 -3.60
CA VAL A 58 3.03 -6.80 -4.94
C VAL A 58 1.71 -6.18 -5.33
N LEU A 59 1.72 -4.89 -5.66
CA LEU A 59 0.53 -4.14 -6.05
C LEU A 59 0.45 -4.00 -7.57
N SER A 60 -0.73 -4.26 -8.14
CA SER A 60 -1.07 -3.85 -9.51
C SER A 60 -1.62 -2.42 -9.49
N LEU A 61 -0.98 -1.54 -10.28
CA LEU A 61 -1.38 -0.14 -10.44
C LEU A 61 -2.38 0.05 -11.61
N ASP A 62 -2.95 -1.05 -12.09
CA ASP A 62 -3.88 -1.12 -13.22
C ASP A 62 -4.98 -2.17 -12.99
N SER A 63 -5.22 -2.54 -11.72
CA SER A 63 -6.08 -3.66 -11.30
C SER A 63 -7.56 -3.54 -11.65
N THR A 64 -8.00 -2.35 -12.06
CA THR A 64 -9.32 -2.11 -12.63
C THR A 64 -9.22 -1.07 -13.75
N PRO A 65 -10.17 -1.01 -14.69
CA PRO A 65 -10.15 -0.01 -15.76
C PRO A 65 -10.07 1.44 -15.24
N ALA A 66 -10.72 1.74 -14.10
CA ALA A 66 -10.66 3.06 -13.48
C ALA A 66 -9.27 3.37 -12.89
N ILE A 67 -8.64 2.38 -12.24
CA ILE A 67 -7.27 2.53 -11.71
C ILE A 67 -6.28 2.69 -12.86
N ALA A 68 -6.37 1.84 -13.89
CA ALA A 68 -5.53 1.91 -15.08
C ALA A 68 -5.61 3.27 -15.78
N GLN A 69 -6.83 3.82 -15.94
CA GLN A 69 -7.03 5.15 -16.51
C GLN A 69 -6.33 6.24 -15.69
N ARG A 70 -6.44 6.19 -14.36
CA ARG A 70 -5.78 7.18 -13.49
C ARG A 70 -4.27 7.02 -13.49
N HIS A 71 -3.77 5.79 -13.50
CA HIS A 71 -2.35 5.50 -13.61
C HIS A 71 -1.75 6.03 -14.92
N ALA A 72 -2.45 5.83 -16.05
CA ALA A 72 -2.01 6.35 -17.35
C ALA A 72 -1.91 7.88 -17.41
N ALA A 73 -2.68 8.60 -16.58
CA ALA A 73 -2.67 10.06 -16.49
C ALA A 73 -1.74 10.60 -15.38
N ALA A 74 -1.16 9.72 -14.56
CA ALA A 74 -0.33 10.11 -13.43
C ALA A 74 1.02 10.66 -13.89
N LYS A 75 1.48 11.72 -13.23
CA LYS A 75 2.76 12.40 -13.51
C LYS A 75 3.91 11.82 -12.72
N ASP A 76 3.60 11.13 -11.62
CA ASP A 76 4.56 10.45 -10.78
C ASP A 76 4.00 9.17 -10.16
N ILE A 77 4.87 8.45 -9.45
CA ILE A 77 4.51 7.21 -8.77
C ILE A 77 3.50 7.42 -7.64
N TRP A 78 3.52 8.58 -6.99
CA TRP A 78 2.65 8.85 -5.84
C TRP A 78 1.22 9.10 -6.29
N GLU A 79 1.01 9.79 -7.41
CA GLU A 79 -0.31 9.94 -8.04
C GLU A 79 -0.88 8.58 -8.47
N SER A 80 -0.04 7.72 -9.05
CA SER A 80 -0.41 6.35 -9.44
C SER A 80 -0.81 5.51 -8.23
N LEU A 81 0.03 5.51 -7.20
CA LEU A 81 -0.18 4.75 -5.97
C LEU A 81 -1.39 5.27 -5.19
N PHE A 82 -1.61 6.58 -5.17
CA PHE A 82 -2.76 7.20 -4.52
C PHE A 82 -4.08 6.73 -5.15
N ALA A 83 -4.14 6.62 -6.48
CA ALA A 83 -5.31 6.06 -7.16
C ALA A 83 -5.60 4.62 -6.70
N THR A 84 -4.57 3.78 -6.58
CA THR A 84 -4.70 2.41 -6.06
C THR A 84 -5.11 2.39 -4.59
N ILE A 85 -4.55 3.26 -3.72
CA ILE A 85 -4.95 3.36 -2.31
C ILE A 85 -6.43 3.69 -2.18
N MET A 86 -6.90 4.68 -2.94
CA MET A 86 -8.27 5.18 -2.80
C MET A 86 -9.32 4.26 -3.43
N MET A 87 -9.00 3.59 -4.54
CA MET A 87 -9.98 2.85 -5.34
C MET A 87 -9.77 1.33 -5.32
N GLY A 88 -8.64 0.86 -4.80
CA GLY A 88 -8.25 -0.54 -4.85
C GLY A 88 -9.03 -1.43 -3.90
N ASP A 89 -9.13 -2.70 -4.30
CA ASP A 89 -9.60 -3.81 -3.48
C ASP A 89 -8.61 -4.99 -3.63
N ASP A 90 -9.06 -6.21 -3.33
CA ASP A 90 -8.28 -7.44 -3.41
C ASP A 90 -7.66 -7.68 -4.80
N ARG A 91 -8.28 -7.18 -5.88
CA ARG A 91 -7.71 -7.26 -7.24
C ARG A 91 -6.44 -6.45 -7.41
N ALA A 92 -6.19 -5.47 -6.53
CA ALA A 92 -4.94 -4.72 -6.53
C ALA A 92 -3.76 -5.53 -5.98
N ILE A 93 -4.00 -6.70 -5.39
CA ILE A 93 -2.96 -7.57 -4.83
C ILE A 93 -2.53 -8.61 -5.88
N ALA A 94 -1.48 -8.29 -6.62
CA ALA A 94 -0.94 -9.16 -7.67
C ALA A 94 -0.23 -10.39 -7.09
N ASP A 95 0.49 -10.22 -5.97
CA ASP A 95 1.15 -11.32 -5.28
C ASP A 95 1.44 -11.02 -3.81
N VAL A 96 1.59 -12.07 -3.01
CA VAL A 96 1.97 -11.98 -1.60
C VAL A 96 3.05 -13.01 -1.30
N TRP A 97 4.09 -12.57 -0.62
CA TRP A 97 5.23 -13.36 -0.15
C TRP A 97 5.35 -13.20 1.35
N VAL A 98 5.55 -14.32 2.05
CA VAL A 98 5.74 -14.35 3.51
C VAL A 98 6.99 -15.16 3.79
N ALA A 99 7.97 -14.56 4.47
CA ALA A 99 9.30 -15.11 4.72
C ALA A 99 9.96 -15.66 3.43
N GLY A 100 9.80 -14.95 2.32
CA GLY A 100 10.37 -15.34 1.02
C GLY A 100 9.64 -16.50 0.32
N ALA A 101 8.55 -17.01 0.89
CA ALA A 101 7.70 -18.01 0.24
C ALA A 101 6.44 -17.35 -0.33
N ARG A 102 6.20 -17.57 -1.64
CA ARG A 102 4.99 -17.11 -2.31
C ARG A 102 3.75 -17.75 -1.67
N ARG A 103 2.79 -16.93 -1.24
CA ARG A 103 1.49 -17.34 -0.66
C ARG A 103 0.32 -17.11 -1.62
N GLY A 104 0.53 -16.32 -2.68
CA GLY A 104 -0.39 -16.12 -3.79
C GLY A 104 -0.96 -14.71 -3.86
N GLY A 105 -1.49 -14.39 -5.05
CA GLY A 105 -2.24 -13.18 -5.39
C GLY A 105 -3.03 -13.45 -6.67
N THR A 106 -3.87 -12.50 -7.09
CA THR A 106 -4.63 -12.64 -8.34
C THR A 106 -3.67 -12.46 -9.51
N ALA A 107 -3.38 -13.55 -10.22
CA ALA A 107 -2.64 -13.53 -11.49
C ALA A 107 -3.47 -12.85 -12.58
#